data_AF-A0A933I4R8-F1
#
_entry.id   AF-A0A933I4R8-F1
#
_cell.length_a   1.000
_cell.length_b   1.000
_cell.length_c   1.000
_cell.angle_alpha   90.00
_cell.angle_beta   90.00
_cell.angle_gamma   90.00
#
_symmetry.space_group_name_H-M   'P 1'
#
loop_
_entity.id
_entity.type
_entity.pdbx_description
1 polymer ?
#
loop_
_entity_poly.entity_id
_entity_poly.type
_entity_poly.pdbx_seq_one_letter_code
_entity_poly.pdbx_strand_id
1 'polypeptide(L)'
;MMGGAGFVAGLTITYIDIGRLLIYMPHLINGIAIVSLITAAFLISRNIRASETQWRTAHLIIGILIVSLYFIQAFLGLGILL
;
A
#
# COMPACT_ATOMS: atom_id res chain seq x y z
N MET A 1 -5.90 -4.01 -8.52
CA MET A 1 -6.43 -4.10 -7.14
C MET A 1 -5.81 -5.21 -6.29
N MET A 2 -4.85 -6.00 -6.80
CA MET A 2 -4.19 -7.07 -6.03
C MET A 2 -3.58 -6.62 -4.70
N GLY A 3 -3.00 -5.41 -4.63
CA GLY A 3 -2.45 -4.86 -3.39
C GLY A 3 -3.49 -4.68 -2.27
N GLY A 4 -4.71 -4.25 -2.61
CA GLY A 4 -5.82 -4.14 -1.66
C GLY A 4 -6.33 -5.52 -1.20
N ALA A 5 -6.43 -6.48 -2.13
CA ALA A 5 -6.82 -7.85 -1.80
C ALA A 5 -5.81 -8.52 -0.87
N GLY A 6 -4.51 -8.36 -1.14
CA GLY A 6 -3.44 -8.87 -0.27
C GLY A 6 -3.47 -8.24 1.13
N PHE A 7 -3.74 -6.93 1.22
CA PHE A 7 -3.91 -6.24 2.50
C PHE A 7 -5.08 -6.81 3.31
N VAL A 8 -6.27 -6.96 2.70
CA VAL A 8 -7.45 -7.53 3.37
C VAL A 8 -7.23 -8.98 3.78
N ALA A 9 -6.58 -9.79 2.93
CA ALA A 9 -6.22 -11.17 3.26
C ALA A 9 -5.29 -11.21 4.50
N GLY A 10 -4.28 -10.35 4.54
CA GLY A 10 -3.39 -10.22 5.70
C GLY A 10 -4.14 -9.88 6.99
N LEU A 11 -5.02 -8.88 6.96
CA LEU A 11 -5.86 -8.54 8.12
C LEU A 11 -6.73 -9.71 8.57
N THR A 12 -7.34 -10.42 7.62
CA THR A 12 -8.23 -11.54 7.90
C THR A 12 -7.45 -12.66 8.59
N ILE A 13 -6.27 -13.01 8.08
CA ILE A 13 -5.40 -14.04 8.67
C ILE A 13 -4.98 -13.63 10.08
N THR A 14 -4.47 -12.40 10.28
CA THR A 14 -4.07 -11.92 11.60
C THR A 14 -5.22 -11.88 12.61
N TYR A 15 -6.43 -11.52 12.17
CA TYR A 15 -7.60 -11.52 13.04
C TYR A 15 -8.02 -12.94 13.44
N ILE A 16 -8.00 -13.89 12.51
CA ILE A 16 -8.32 -15.30 12.80
C ILE A 16 -7.30 -15.90 13.77
N ASP A 17 -6.01 -15.58 13.60
CA ASP A 17 -4.93 -16.14 14.39
C ASP A 17 -4.83 -15.54 15.80
N ILE A 18 -4.84 -14.20 15.91
CA ILE A 18 -4.53 -13.50 17.18
C ILE A 18 -5.75 -12.77 17.76
N GLY A 19 -6.84 -12.63 17.02
CA GLY A 19 -8.06 -11.93 17.45
C GLY A 19 -7.91 -10.40 17.57
N ARG A 20 -6.73 -9.84 17.25
CA ARG A 20 -6.42 -8.41 17.39
C ARG A 20 -5.61 -7.89 16.21
N LEU A 21 -6.10 -6.82 15.58
CA LEU A 21 -5.46 -6.19 14.42
C LEU A 21 -4.42 -5.14 14.79
N LEU A 22 -4.50 -4.57 15.99
CA LEU A 22 -3.68 -3.43 16.41
C LEU A 22 -2.36 -3.83 17.09
N ILE A 23 -1.96 -5.10 17.02
CA ILE A 23 -0.71 -5.57 17.65
C ILE A 23 0.50 -4.99 16.92
N TYR A 24 0.47 -4.98 15.59
CA TYR A 24 1.58 -4.54 14.75
C TYR A 24 1.24 -3.20 14.06
N MET A 25 0.95 -2.17 14.87
CA MET A 25 0.49 -0.86 14.38
C MET A 25 1.36 -0.25 13.28
N PRO A 26 2.71 -0.25 13.36
CA PRO A 26 3.53 0.31 12.28
C PRO A 26 3.31 -0.38 10.93
N HIS A 27 3.25 -1.72 10.93
CA HIS A 27 3.01 -2.52 9.73
C HIS A 27 1.59 -2.30 9.17
N LEU A 28 0.59 -2.16 10.05
CA LEU A 28 -0.78 -1.87 9.68
C LEU A 28 -0.92 -0.49 9.03
N ILE A 29 -0.39 0.55 9.67
CA ILE A 29 -0.47 1.94 9.18
C ILE A 29 0.24 2.08 7.83
N ASN A 30 1.43 1.48 7.70
CA ASN A 30 2.16 1.50 6.43
C ASN A 30 1.40 0.75 5.32
N GLY A 31 0.75 -0.37 5.65
CA GLY A 31 -0.14 -1.09 4.73
C GLY A 31 -1.35 -0.25 4.27
N ILE A 32 -2.00 0.47 5.19
CA ILE A 32 -3.11 1.39 4.87
C ILE A 32 -2.62 2.51 3.94
N ALA A 33 -1.43 3.09 4.21
CA ALA A 33 -0.84 4.11 3.37
C ALA A 33 -0.58 3.60 1.94
N ILE A 34 -0.03 2.40 1.80
CA ILE A 34 0.20 1.75 0.49
C ILE A 34 -1.12 1.57 -0.27
N VAL A 35 -2.16 0.99 0.35
CA VAL A 35 -3.45 0.75 -0.32
C VAL A 35 -4.11 2.07 -0.73
N SER A 36 -3.99 3.10 0.11
CA SER A 36 -4.50 4.45 -0.18
C SER A 36 -3.78 5.07 -1.38
N LEU A 37 -2.46 4.96 -1.43
CA LEU A 37 -1.65 5.47 -2.55
C LEU A 37 -1.89 4.69 -3.84
N ILE A 38 -2.06 3.36 -3.79
CA ILE A 38 -2.43 2.55 -4.96
C ILE A 38 -3.79 3.02 -5.51
N THR A 39 -4.74 3.30 -4.61
CA THR A 39 -6.05 3.83 -4.99
C THR A 39 -5.91 5.21 -5.63
N ALA A 40 -5.12 6.11 -5.04
CA ALA A 40 -4.82 7.42 -5.61
C ALA A 40 -4.14 7.33 -6.98
N ALA A 41 -3.13 6.46 -7.13
CA ALA A 41 -2.42 6.22 -8.39
C ALA A 41 -3.36 5.75 -9.49
N PHE A 42 -4.31 4.85 -9.16
CA PHE A 42 -5.35 4.40 -10.08
C PHE A 42 -6.32 5.51 -10.47
N LEU A 43 -6.75 6.35 -9.52
CA LEU A 43 -7.63 7.49 -9.84
C LEU A 43 -6.91 8.54 -10.71
N ILE A 44 -5.64 8.81 -10.43
CA ILE A 44 -4.82 9.74 -11.22
C ILE A 44 -4.55 9.19 -12.63
N SER A 45 -4.33 7.88 -12.78
CA SER A 45 -4.05 7.30 -14.10
C SER A 45 -5.21 7.50 -15.08
N ARG A 46 -6.46 7.56 -14.58
CA ARG A 46 -7.65 7.88 -15.38
C ARG A 46 -7.67 9.29 -15.97
N ASN A 47 -6.83 10.19 -15.45
CA ASN A 47 -6.70 11.57 -15.94
C ASN A 47 -5.49 11.77 -16.87
N ILE A 48 -4.66 10.76 -17.07
CA ILE A 48 -3.48 10.87 -17.93
C ILE A 48 -3.93 10.99 -19.39
N ARG A 49 -3.55 12.10 -20.02
CA ARG A 49 -3.74 12.38 -21.45
C ARG A 49 -2.38 12.60 -22.11
N ALA A 50 -2.27 12.31 -23.40
CA ALA A 50 -0.98 12.36 -24.11
C ALA A 50 -0.28 13.73 -24.04
N SER A 51 -1.05 14.82 -24.04
CA SER A 51 -0.56 16.20 -23.98
C SER A 51 -0.33 16.74 -22.57
N GLU A 52 -0.81 16.06 -21.51
CA GLU A 52 -0.76 16.57 -20.14
C GLU A 52 0.30 15.85 -19.31
N THR A 53 1.43 16.52 -19.07
CA THR A 53 2.56 15.98 -18.31
C THR A 53 2.32 15.94 -16.80
N GLN A 54 1.49 16.83 -16.26
CA GLN A 54 1.21 16.95 -14.83
C GLN A 54 0.75 15.62 -14.19
N TRP A 55 -0.22 14.94 -14.81
CA TRP A 55 -0.77 13.68 -14.29
C TRP A 55 0.22 12.53 -14.38
N ARG A 56 1.07 12.53 -15.41
CA ARG A 56 2.15 11.55 -15.56
C ARG A 56 3.21 11.71 -14.48
N THR A 57 3.61 12.95 -14.20
CA THR A 57 4.56 13.26 -13.12
C THR A 57 3.99 12.89 -11.76
N ALA A 58 2.73 13.25 -11.48
CA ALA A 58 2.06 12.86 -10.24
C ALA A 58 1.98 11.34 -10.07
N HIS A 59 1.60 10.62 -11.13
CA HIS A 59 1.55 9.16 -11.12
C HIS A 59 2.93 8.54 -10.87
N LEU A 60 3.99 9.08 -11.49
CA LEU A 60 5.37 8.63 -11.30
C LEU A 60 5.82 8.83 -9.84
N ILE A 61 5.60 10.01 -9.26
CA ILE A 61 5.96 10.31 -7.87
C ILE A 61 5.25 9.36 -6.91
N ILE A 62 3.94 9.16 -7.09
CA ILE A 62 3.16 8.23 -6.27
C ILE A 62 3.67 6.79 -6.44
N GLY A 63 4.01 6.38 -7.66
CA GLY A 63 4.58 5.06 -7.94
C GLY A 63 5.90 4.83 -7.20
N ILE A 64 6.81 5.81 -7.23
CA ILE A 64 8.08 5.75 -6.48
C ILE A 64 7.79 5.62 -4.97
N LEU A 65 6.87 6.43 -4.44
CA LEU A 65 6.51 6.38 -3.02
C LEU A 65 5.92 5.01 -2.62
N ILE A 66 5.03 4.43 -3.44
CA ILE A 66 4.46 3.09 -3.21
C ILE A 66 5.59 2.05 -3.12
N VAL A 67 6.54 2.06 -4.05
CA VAL A 67 7.66 1.11 -4.06
C VAL A 67 8.54 1.27 -2.81
N SER A 68 8.86 2.51 -2.42
CA SER A 68 9.61 2.77 -1.19
C SER A 68 8.89 2.26 0.06
N LEU A 69 7.57 2.49 0.15
CA LEU A 69 6.77 1.99 1.27
C LEU A 69 6.65 0.46 1.28
N TYR A 70 6.69 -0.21 0.13
CA TYR A 70 6.72 -1.67 0.07
C TYR A 70 8.00 -2.26 0.69
N PHE A 71 9.16 -1.64 0.49
CA PHE A 71 10.39 -2.05 1.18
C PHE A 71 10.24 -1.93 2.70
N ILE A 72 9.66 -0.82 3.17
CA ILE A 72 9.35 -0.62 4.59
C ILE A 72 8.34 -1.66 5.08
N GLN A 73 7.29 -1.95 4.30
CA GLN A 73 6.27 -2.95 4.65
C GLN A 73 6.90 -4.33 4.82
N ALA A 74 7.77 -4.72 3.89
CA ALA A 74 8.46 -6.00 3.93
C ALA A 74 9.39 -6.08 5.14
N PHE A 75 10.18 -5.04 5.40
CA PHE A 75 11.06 -4.98 6.57
C PHE A 75 10.27 -5.09 7.89
N LEU A 76 9.20 -4.32 8.03
CA LEU A 76 8.32 -4.40 9.21
C LEU A 76 7.67 -5.78 9.34
N GLY A 77 7.25 -6.39 8.22
CA GLY A 77 6.64 -7.72 8.19
C GLY A 77 7.61 -8.82 8.60
N LEU A 78 8.88 -8.72 8.18
CA LEU A 78 9.93 -9.64 8.64
C LEU A 78 10.15 -9.53 10.15
N GLY A 79 10.08 -8.33 10.72
CA GLY A 79 10.15 -8.14 12.18
C GLY A 79 8.94 -8.67 12.97
N ILE A 80 7.85 -9.06 12.29
CA ILE A 80 6.73 -9.77 12.92
C ILE A 80 6.97 -11.28 12.91
N LEU A 81 7.65 -11.79 11.87
CA LEU A 81 7.92 -13.21 11.68
C LEU A 81 9.13 -13.71 12.49
N LEU A 82 10.12 -12.84 12.72
CA LEU A 82 11.38 -13.12 13.42
C LEU A 82 11.30 -12.74 14.90
#